data_AF-A0A6B3RR60-F1
#
_entry.id   AF-A0A6B3RR60-F1
#
_cell.length_a   1.000
_cell.length_b   1.000
_cell.length_c   1.000
_cell.angle_alpha   90.00
_cell.angle_beta   90.00
_cell.angle_gamma   90.00
#
_symmetry.space_group_name_H-M   'P 1'
#
loop_
_entity.id
_entity.type
_entity.pdbx_description
1 polymer ?
#
loop_
_entity_poly.entity_id
_entity_poly.type
_entity_poly.pdbx_seq_one_letter_code
_entity_poly.pdbx_strand_id
1 'polypeptide(L)'
;MTKDCNLPKPARMAFRAEHLPGKGYAVFDPEGAMCGRITPFRVQAEQLRDRLQRAADLKAKRGPRPCLSCSTEFASEGIHHRLCNGCRGRSDGGSMTIAATSSGKVRRAARA
;
A
#
# COMPACT_ATOMS: atom_id res chain seq x y z
N MET A 1 -7.92 -3.64 20.63
CA MET A 1 -7.01 -4.32 19.68
C MET A 1 -6.50 -3.29 18.68
N THR A 2 -5.28 -2.79 18.90
CA THR A 2 -4.61 -1.84 18.00
C THR A 2 -4.33 -2.55 16.68
N LYS A 3 -4.97 -2.10 15.60
CA LYS A 3 -4.82 -2.73 14.28
C LYS A 3 -3.39 -2.48 13.80
N ASP A 4 -2.59 -3.53 13.66
CA ASP A 4 -1.21 -3.40 13.17
C ASP A 4 -1.19 -2.90 11.72
N CYS A 5 -1.08 -1.59 11.54
CA CYS A 5 -0.99 -0.91 10.25
C CYS A 5 0.28 -1.30 9.45
N ASN A 6 1.13 -2.17 10.01
CA ASN A 6 2.36 -2.67 9.41
C ASN A 6 2.17 -3.85 8.45
N LEU A 7 1.05 -4.56 8.53
CA LEU A 7 0.82 -5.77 7.73
C LEU A 7 0.75 -5.46 6.21
N PRO A 8 1.23 -6.36 5.34
CA PRO A 8 1.11 -6.22 3.88
C PRO A 8 -0.36 -6.09 3.47
N LYS A 9 -0.64 -5.26 2.44
CA LYS A 9 -1.97 -5.19 1.83
C LYS A 9 -2.33 -6.59 1.32
N PRO A 10 -3.52 -7.14 1.62
CA PRO A 10 -3.90 -8.45 1.09
C PRO A 10 -3.89 -8.40 -0.45
N ALA A 11 -3.06 -9.26 -1.06
CA ALA A 11 -2.67 -9.18 -2.46
C ALA A 11 -3.67 -9.82 -3.45
N ARG A 12 -4.99 -9.68 -3.24
CA ARG A 12 -5.98 -10.43 -4.04
C ARG A 12 -6.94 -9.47 -4.75
N MET A 13 -7.03 -9.56 -6.08
CA MET A 13 -8.22 -9.15 -6.83
C MET A 13 -9.38 -9.94 -6.26
N ALA A 14 -10.14 -9.32 -5.37
CA ALA A 14 -11.09 -10.01 -4.53
C ALA A 14 -12.41 -10.27 -5.28
N PHE A 15 -12.79 -9.37 -6.18
CA PHE A 15 -14.06 -9.45 -6.88
C PHE A 15 -13.88 -9.90 -8.33
N ARG A 16 -14.69 -10.87 -8.78
CA ARG A 16 -14.70 -11.36 -10.16
C ARG A 16 -16.06 -11.11 -10.82
N ALA A 17 -16.06 -10.69 -12.08
CA ALA A 17 -17.28 -10.62 -12.89
C ALA A 17 -17.35 -11.85 -13.79
N GLU A 18 -18.45 -12.59 -13.73
CA GLU A 18 -18.63 -13.86 -14.42
C GLU A 18 -19.95 -13.88 -15.19
N HIS A 19 -19.94 -14.50 -16.38
CA HIS A 19 -21.11 -14.62 -17.23
C HIS A 19 -21.91 -15.86 -16.86
N LEU A 20 -23.18 -15.66 -16.53
CA LEU A 20 -24.17 -16.69 -16.26
C LEU A 20 -25.02 -16.91 -17.51
N PRO A 21 -24.89 -18.07 -18.20
CA PRO A 21 -25.64 -18.35 -19.41
C PRO A 21 -27.16 -18.27 -19.13
N GLY A 22 -27.88 -17.53 -19.98
CA GLY A 22 -29.32 -17.32 -19.86
C GLY A 22 -29.75 -16.31 -18.78
N LYS A 23 -28.83 -15.73 -18.00
CA LYS A 23 -29.16 -14.76 -16.93
C LYS A 23 -28.43 -13.42 -17.07
N GLY A 24 -27.22 -13.39 -17.63
CA GLY A 24 -26.42 -12.17 -17.80
C GLY A 24 -25.08 -12.25 -17.06
N TYR A 25 -24.64 -11.16 -16.46
CA TYR A 25 -23.36 -11.05 -15.74
C TYR A 25 -23.60 -10.82 -14.25
N ALA A 26 -22.83 -11.51 -13.41
CA ALA A 26 -22.85 -11.35 -11.96
C ALA A 26 -21.44 -11.06 -11.43
N VAL A 27 -21.37 -10.32 -10.34
CA VAL A 27 -20.11 -10.06 -9.61
C VAL A 27 -20.08 -10.94 -8.38
N PHE A 28 -18.96 -11.60 -8.15
CA PHE A 28 -18.73 -12.48 -7.00
C PHE A 28 -17.60 -11.94 -6.13
N ASP A 29 -17.81 -12.09 -4.83
CA ASP A 29 -16.87 -11.77 -3.77
C ASP A 29 -15.70 -12.77 -3.70
N PRO A 30 -14.63 -12.46 -2.95
CA PRO A 30 -13.51 -13.39 -2.76
C PRO A 30 -13.95 -14.68 -2.07
N GLU A 31 -15.05 -14.64 -1.31
CA GLU A 31 -15.67 -15.77 -0.63
C GLU A 31 -16.66 -16.53 -1.53
N GLY A 32 -16.85 -16.09 -2.77
CA GLY A 32 -17.76 -16.71 -3.74
C GLY A 32 -19.23 -16.31 -3.58
N ALA A 33 -19.56 -15.37 -2.68
CA ALA A 33 -20.90 -14.82 -2.57
C ALA A 33 -21.22 -13.88 -3.74
N MET A 34 -22.46 -13.91 -4.24
CA MET A 34 -22.91 -12.99 -5.30
C MET A 34 -23.15 -11.61 -4.70
N CYS A 35 -22.47 -10.61 -5.26
CA CYS A 35 -22.54 -9.23 -4.82
C CYS A 35 -23.39 -8.41 -5.80
N GLY A 36 -24.63 -8.15 -5.42
CA GLY A 36 -25.56 -7.31 -6.19
C GLY A 36 -26.48 -8.07 -7.14
N ARG A 37 -27.11 -7.34 -8.08
CA ARG A 37 -28.07 -7.88 -9.04
C ARG A 37 -27.36 -8.34 -10.31
N ILE A 38 -27.89 -9.41 -10.92
CA ILE A 38 -27.45 -9.86 -12.25
C ILE A 38 -27.81 -8.78 -13.28
N THR A 39 -26.83 -8.36 -14.08
CA THR A 39 -27.00 -7.35 -15.13
C THR A 39 -26.81 -7.98 -16.51
N PRO A 40 -27.66 -7.69 -17.51
CA PRO A 40 -27.48 -8.24 -18.85
C PRO A 40 -26.25 -7.66 -19.57
N PHE A 41 -25.76 -6.50 -19.13
CA PHE A 41 -24.63 -5.79 -19.76
C PHE A 41 -23.31 -6.08 -19.05
N ARG A 42 -22.29 -6.50 -19.80
CA ARG A 42 -20.93 -6.76 -19.30
C ARG A 42 -20.31 -5.55 -18.62
N VAL A 43 -20.44 -4.37 -19.25
CA VAL A 43 -19.84 -3.12 -18.77
C VAL A 43 -20.35 -2.76 -17.38
N GLN A 44 -21.63 -2.99 -17.09
CA GLN A 44 -22.20 -2.71 -15.77
C GLN A 44 -21.63 -3.64 -14.69
N ALA A 45 -21.44 -4.93 -15.01
CA ALA A 45 -20.81 -5.88 -14.09
C ALA A 45 -19.34 -5.53 -13.83
N GLU A 46 -18.59 -5.11 -14.86
CA GLU A 46 -17.20 -4.65 -14.70
C GLU A 46 -17.11 -3.37 -13.85
N GLN A 47 -18.00 -2.39 -14.06
CA GLN A 47 -18.09 -1.19 -13.23
C GLN A 47 -18.42 -1.51 -11.77
N LEU A 48 -19.34 -2.44 -11.53
CA LEU A 48 -19.69 -2.90 -10.19
C LEU A 48 -18.51 -3.59 -9.51
N ARG A 49 -17.81 -4.49 -10.22
CA ARG A 49 -16.56 -5.12 -9.76
C ARG A 49 -15.54 -4.06 -9.36
N ASP A 50 -15.29 -3.07 -10.21
CA ASP A 50 -14.29 -2.03 -9.96
C ASP A 50 -14.66 -1.16 -8.76
N ARG A 51 -15.96 -0.85 -8.60
CA ARG A 51 -16.46 -0.11 -7.44
C ARG A 51 -16.25 -0.89 -6.14
N LEU A 52 -16.58 -2.18 -6.12
CA LEU A 52 -16.42 -3.05 -4.96
C LEU A 52 -14.94 -3.24 -4.62
N GLN A 53 -14.10 -3.44 -5.63
CA GLN A 53 -12.65 -3.54 -5.46
C GLN A 53 -12.07 -2.25 -4.87
N ARG A 54 -12.47 -1.07 -5.37
CA ARG A 54 -12.04 0.22 -4.80
C ARG A 54 -12.49 0.40 -3.36
N ALA A 55 -13.74 0.04 -3.04
CA ALA A 55 -14.25 0.14 -1.67
C ALA A 55 -13.47 -0.78 -0.71
N ALA A 56 -13.19 -2.02 -1.14
CA ALA A 56 -12.36 -2.95 -0.38
C ALA A 56 -10.91 -2.45 -0.25
N ASP A 57 -10.34 -1.90 -1.31
CA ASP A 57 -8.99 -1.32 -1.31
C ASP A 57 -8.88 -0.12 -0.38
N LEU A 58 -9.91 0.73 -0.31
CA LEU A 58 -9.98 1.86 0.63
C LEU A 58 -10.08 1.35 2.07
N LYS A 59 -10.92 0.35 2.34
CA LYS A 59 -11.04 -0.28 3.67
C LYS A 59 -9.76 -1.00 4.10
N ALA A 60 -9.02 -1.54 3.13
CA ALA A 60 -7.73 -2.19 3.32
C ALA A 60 -6.54 -1.21 3.29
N LYS A 61 -6.76 0.07 2.93
CA LYS A 61 -5.72 1.09 2.91
C LYS A 61 -5.18 1.22 4.33
N ARG A 62 -3.85 1.35 4.43
CA ARG A 62 -3.18 1.49 5.71
C ARG A 62 -3.67 2.79 6.35
N GLY A 63 -4.03 2.69 7.63
CA GLY A 63 -4.47 3.84 8.41
C GLY A 63 -3.33 4.82 8.68
N PRO A 64 -3.58 5.86 9.51
CA PRO A 64 -2.54 6.75 9.99
C PRO A 64 -1.42 5.94 10.67
N ARG A 65 -0.18 6.35 10.42
CA ARG A 65 1.02 5.74 11.00
C ARG A 65 1.90 6.82 11.62
N PRO A 66 2.63 6.50 12.70
CA PRO A 66 3.67 7.42 13.18
C PRO A 66 4.81 7.50 12.17
N CYS A 67 5.27 8.72 11.91
CA CYS A 67 6.50 9.00 11.17
C CYS A 67 7.70 8.39 11.89
N LEU A 68 8.60 7.72 11.15
CA LEU A 68 9.83 7.15 11.75
C LEU A 68 10.77 8.20 12.34
N SER A 69 10.71 9.45 11.86
CA SER A 69 11.60 10.51 12.29
C SER A 69 11.01 11.37 13.41
N CYS A 70 9.74 11.76 13.31
CA CYS A 70 9.12 12.70 14.24
C CYS A 70 7.91 12.13 15.00
N SER A 71 7.56 10.86 14.78
CA SER A 71 6.41 10.17 15.38
C SER A 71 5.03 10.78 15.10
N THR A 72 4.94 11.87 14.33
CA THR A 72 3.66 12.47 13.93
C THR A 72 2.85 11.47 13.10
N GLU A 73 1.56 11.34 13.42
CA GLU A 73 0.65 10.51 12.65
C GLU A 73 0.37 11.11 11.27
N PHE A 74 0.53 10.31 10.22
CA PHE A 74 0.24 10.75 8.86
C PHE A 74 -0.40 9.62 8.04
N ALA A 75 -1.16 9.98 7.01
CA ALA A 75 -1.78 9.03 6.10
C ALA A 75 -0.71 8.37 5.22
N SER A 76 -0.43 7.09 5.48
CA SER A 76 0.57 6.32 4.73
C SER A 76 -0.06 5.68 3.50
N GLU A 77 0.57 5.88 2.35
CA GLU A 77 0.09 5.36 1.07
C GLU A 77 0.65 3.97 0.74
N GLY A 78 1.62 3.47 1.51
CA GLY A 78 2.27 2.19 1.22
C GLY A 78 3.39 1.84 2.19
N ILE A 79 4.05 0.69 1.95
CA ILE A 79 5.14 0.21 2.82
C ILE A 79 6.39 1.09 2.79
N HIS A 80 6.60 1.79 1.67
CA HIS A 80 7.67 2.74 1.49
C HIS A 80 7.31 4.15 1.99
N HIS A 81 6.03 4.43 2.29
CA HIS A 81 5.59 5.73 2.78
C HIS A 81 5.61 5.76 4.32
N ARG A 82 6.82 5.89 4.91
CA ARG A 82 7.07 5.83 6.36
C ARG A 82 7.57 7.13 7.01
N LEU A 83 7.75 8.18 6.21
CA LEU A 83 8.05 9.53 6.66
C LEU A 83 6.87 10.44 6.30
N CYS A 84 6.50 11.35 7.21
CA CYS A 84 5.56 12.41 6.88
C CYS A 84 6.17 13.36 5.82
N ASN A 85 5.32 14.13 5.13
CA ASN A 85 5.77 15.07 4.10
C ASN A 85 6.86 16.04 4.59
N GLY A 86 6.76 16.49 5.85
CA GLY A 86 7.75 17.39 6.46
C GLY A 86 9.12 16.74 6.69
N CYS A 87 9.18 15.47 7.10
CA CYS A 87 10.43 14.75 7.26
C CYS A 87 11.00 14.27 5.92
N ARG A 88 10.13 13.89 4.99
CA ARG A 88 10.53 13.45 3.64
C ARG A 88 11.28 14.58 2.90
N GLY A 89 10.74 15.80 2.92
CA GLY A 89 11.40 16.96 2.31
C GLY A 89 12.76 17.31 2.94
N ARG A 90 12.99 16.96 4.22
CA ARG A 90 14.29 17.16 4.88
C ARG A 90 15.32 16.11 4.48
N SER A 91 14.90 14.86 4.25
CA SER A 91 15.79 13.77 3.85
C SER A 91 16.23 13.84 2.39
N ASP A 92 15.37 14.30 1.48
CA ASP A 92 15.73 14.50 0.06
C ASP A 92 16.78 15.62 -0.14
N GLY A 93 16.83 16.61 0.77
CA GLY A 93 17.85 17.67 0.75
C GLY A 93 19.24 17.24 1.21
N GLY A 94 19.43 15.99 1.69
CA GLY A 94 20.68 15.52 2.28
C GLY A 94 21.62 14.74 1.35
N SER A 95 21.21 14.49 0.09
CA SER A 95 22.03 13.70 -0.86
C SER A 95 23.05 14.56 -1.64
N MET A 96 23.73 15.51 -1.01
CA MET A 96 24.96 16.13 -1.56
C MET A 96 25.78 16.74 -0.42
N THR A 97 26.40 15.91 0.43
CA THR A 97 27.69 16.20 1.11
C THR A 97 28.07 15.01 1.98
N ILE A 98 28.65 13.97 1.36
CA ILE A 98 29.67 13.21 2.09
C ILE A 98 30.76 14.24 2.36
N ALA A 99 30.86 14.74 3.60
CA ALA A 99 31.97 15.59 3.98
C ALA A 99 33.26 14.81 3.71
N ALA A 100 34.02 15.22 2.69
CA ALA A 100 35.25 14.60 2.23
C ALA A 100 36.42 14.83 3.20
N THR A 101 36.18 14.69 4.50
CA THR A 101 37.14 14.95 5.57
C THR A 101 37.20 13.82 6.59
N SER A 102 37.00 12.57 6.18
CA SER A 102 37.48 11.43 6.98
C SER A 102 38.88 11.04 6.53
N SER A 103 39.87 11.90 6.79
CA SER A 103 41.30 11.54 6.75
C SER A 103 41.62 10.65 7.96
N GLY A 104 41.06 9.44 7.98
CA GLY A 104 41.40 8.41 8.96
C GLY A 104 42.78 7.84 8.66
N LYS A 105 43.82 8.32 9.37
CA LYS A 105 45.19 7.81 9.27
C LYS A 105 45.25 6.41 9.90
N VAL A 106 45.01 5.37 9.10
CA VAL A 106 45.11 3.97 9.53
C VAL A 106 46.58 3.63 9.82
N ARG A 107 46.95 3.56 11.10
CA ARG A 107 48.25 3.00 11.51
C ARG A 107 48.07 1.48 11.69
N ARG A 108 48.64 0.68 10.78
CA ARG A 108 48.80 -0.76 11.01
C ARG A 108 49.87 -0.96 12.09
N ALA A 109 49.47 -1.50 13.24
CA ALA A 109 50.41 -2.01 14.23
C ALA A 109 50.95 -3.37 13.74
N ALA A 110 52.27 -3.47 13.57
CA ALA A 110 52.95 -4.75 13.35
C ALA A 110 52.88 -5.58 14.64
N ARG A 111 52.50 -6.85 14.53
CA ARG A 111 52.69 -7.84 15.61
C ARG A 111 54.08 -8.46 15.45
N ALA A 112 54.80 -8.52 16.58
CA ALA A 112 56.08 -9.21 16.74
C ALA A 112 55.89 -10.73 16.75
#